data_AF-A0A653KXY9-F1
#
_entry.id   AF-A0A653KXY9-F1
#
_cell.length_a   1.000
_cell.length_b   1.000
_cell.length_c   1.000
_cell.angle_alpha   90.00
_cell.angle_beta   90.00
_cell.angle_gamma   90.00
#
_symmetry.space_group_name_H-M   'P 1'
#
loop_
_entity.id
_entity.type
_entity.pdbx_description
1 polymer ?
#
loop_
_entity_poly.entity_id
_entity_poly.type
_entity_poly.pdbx_seq_one_letter_code
_entity_poly.pdbx_strand_id
1 'polypeptide(L)'
;MTITTATLTALLDEHSCSLDANSIMRVMMRYGLAEDAEYISTTGSGEVKRFRRLTDEGLNYGINEASSGHDIKTSPRFYIDTFPALVSLVVSYLQKESEEMQLQASKPKPLAGKYIAVFGSFTLIGRNELRGRIEELGGLNAGSISPKTDIVIFGDGDHRERYQKAKGYNAEIWDEVRMIEVIGVPSR
;
A
#
# COMPACT_ATOMS: atom_id res chain seq x y z
N MET A 1 -28.55 -32.67 -1.69
CA MET A 1 -27.12 -32.57 -2.07
C MET A 1 -26.30 -32.58 -0.79
N THR A 2 -25.33 -33.48 -0.69
CA THR A 2 -24.35 -33.46 0.40
C THR A 2 -23.37 -32.33 0.14
N ILE A 3 -23.28 -31.36 1.06
CA ILE A 3 -22.30 -30.29 0.98
C ILE A 3 -20.94 -30.88 1.35
N THR A 4 -20.03 -30.97 0.39
CA THR A 4 -18.68 -31.53 0.62
C THR A 4 -17.67 -30.40 0.77
N THR A 5 -16.86 -30.47 1.83
CA THR A 5 -15.84 -29.46 2.13
C THR A 5 -14.46 -30.07 2.35
N ALA A 6 -13.40 -29.37 1.96
CA ALA A 6 -12.01 -29.76 2.23
C ALA A 6 -11.18 -28.57 2.74
N THR A 7 -9.93 -28.83 3.12
CA THR A 7 -8.99 -27.75 3.45
C THR A 7 -8.51 -27.08 2.18
N LEU A 8 -8.08 -25.83 2.27
CA LEU A 8 -7.60 -25.08 1.11
C LEU A 8 -6.38 -25.77 0.46
N THR A 9 -5.44 -26.27 1.27
CA THR A 9 -4.28 -27.03 0.78
C THR A 9 -4.71 -28.28 -0.01
N ALA A 10 -5.66 -29.06 0.51
CA ALA A 10 -6.12 -30.27 -0.18
C ALA A 10 -6.74 -29.95 -1.55
N LEU A 11 -7.55 -28.89 -1.64
CA LEU A 11 -8.15 -28.46 -2.91
C LEU A 11 -7.09 -27.95 -3.90
N LEU A 12 -6.09 -27.21 -3.42
CA LEU A 12 -5.01 -26.71 -4.29
C LEU A 12 -4.15 -27.83 -4.85
N ASP A 13 -3.82 -28.83 -4.02
CA ASP A 13 -3.03 -30.00 -4.41
C ASP A 13 -3.78 -30.84 -5.46
N GLU A 14 -5.09 -31.04 -5.28
CA GLU A 14 -5.94 -31.77 -6.24
C GLU A 14 -6.02 -31.07 -7.61
N HIS A 15 -6.08 -29.74 -7.63
CA HIS A 15 -6.25 -28.95 -8.84
C HIS A 15 -4.92 -28.44 -9.44
N SER A 16 -3.75 -28.85 -8.91
CA SER A 16 -2.42 -28.41 -9.37
C SER A 16 -2.30 -26.89 -9.48
N CYS A 17 -2.85 -26.16 -8.51
CA CYS A 17 -2.83 -24.70 -8.53
C CYS A 17 -1.43 -24.16 -8.21
N SER A 18 -1.04 -23.07 -8.88
CA SER A 18 0.24 -22.40 -8.62
C SER A 18 0.22 -21.54 -7.34
N LEU A 19 -0.96 -21.19 -6.84
CA LEU A 19 -1.13 -20.45 -5.59
C LEU A 19 -1.10 -21.40 -4.39
N ASP A 20 -0.47 -20.97 -3.30
CA ASP A 20 -0.54 -21.67 -2.03
C ASP A 20 -1.69 -21.18 -1.14
N ALA A 21 -2.07 -21.98 -0.16
CA ALA A 21 -3.18 -21.69 0.75
C ALA A 21 -3.00 -20.39 1.54
N ASN A 22 -1.76 -20.01 1.92
CA ASN A 22 -1.54 -18.77 2.65
C ASN A 22 -1.70 -17.55 1.74
N SER A 23 -1.25 -17.64 0.49
CA SER A 23 -1.44 -16.56 -0.50
C SER A 23 -2.92 -16.28 -0.73
N ILE A 24 -3.72 -17.32 -0.96
CA ILE A 24 -5.18 -17.18 -1.09
C ILE A 24 -5.80 -16.60 0.20
N MET A 25 -5.43 -17.14 1.36
CA MET A 25 -5.97 -16.66 2.64
C MET A 25 -5.63 -15.18 2.90
N ARG A 26 -4.43 -14.72 2.55
CA ARG A 26 -4.05 -13.30 2.66
C ARG A 26 -4.91 -12.40 1.78
N VAL A 27 -5.19 -12.82 0.54
CA VAL A 27 -6.09 -12.09 -0.35
C VAL A 27 -7.50 -12.08 0.24
N MET A 28 -8.02 -13.23 0.66
CA MET A 28 -9.33 -13.31 1.30
C MET A 28 -9.45 -12.39 2.52
N MET A 29 -8.41 -12.33 3.37
CA MET A 29 -8.40 -11.42 4.51
C MET A 29 -8.38 -9.95 4.11
N ARG A 30 -7.54 -9.58 3.14
CA ARG A 30 -7.44 -8.21 2.64
C ARG A 30 -8.76 -7.71 2.05
N TYR A 31 -9.50 -8.59 1.38
CA TYR A 31 -10.75 -8.29 0.71
C TYR A 31 -12.00 -8.65 1.51
N GLY A 32 -11.85 -9.00 2.81
CA GLY A 32 -12.99 -9.15 3.73
C GLY A 32 -13.75 -10.47 3.63
N LEU A 33 -13.23 -11.49 2.94
CA LEU A 33 -13.80 -12.84 2.91
C LEU A 33 -13.38 -13.69 4.13
N ALA A 34 -12.31 -13.31 4.80
CA ALA A 34 -11.82 -13.97 6.00
C ALA A 34 -11.29 -12.94 7.00
N GLU A 35 -11.23 -13.32 8.27
CA GLU A 35 -10.75 -12.45 9.34
C GLU A 35 -10.12 -13.26 10.48
N ASP A 36 -9.36 -12.58 11.34
CA ASP A 36 -8.92 -13.12 12.62
C ASP A 36 -9.99 -12.84 13.68
N ALA A 37 -10.63 -13.90 14.17
CA ALA A 37 -11.55 -13.83 15.30
C ALA A 37 -10.78 -13.96 16.63
N GLU A 38 -11.14 -13.11 17.59
CA GLU A 38 -10.55 -13.12 18.94
C GLU A 38 -11.43 -13.86 19.94
N TYR A 39 -10.78 -14.55 20.88
CA TYR A 39 -11.43 -15.15 22.05
C TYR A 39 -10.50 -15.16 23.25
N ILE A 40 -11.07 -15.14 24.45
CA ILE A 40 -10.30 -15.28 25.69
C ILE A 40 -9.98 -16.76 25.92
N SER A 41 -8.75 -17.08 26.29
CA SER A 41 -8.32 -18.44 26.59
C SER A 41 -9.21 -19.09 27.66
N THR A 42 -9.69 -20.30 27.37
CA THR A 42 -10.55 -21.09 28.27
C THR A 42 -9.80 -21.65 29.48
N THR A 43 -8.47 -21.56 29.50
CA THR A 43 -7.60 -22.04 30.59
C THR A 43 -7.45 -21.07 31.76
N GLY A 44 -8.23 -19.98 31.79
CA GLY A 44 -8.20 -18.99 32.88
C GLY A 44 -6.98 -18.04 32.86
N SER A 45 -6.16 -18.06 31.81
CA SER A 45 -4.98 -17.17 31.70
C SER A 45 -5.34 -15.71 31.37
N GLY A 46 -6.57 -15.43 30.95
CA GLY A 46 -6.98 -14.11 30.47
C GLY A 46 -6.35 -13.69 29.13
N GLU A 47 -5.53 -14.57 28.53
CA GLU A 47 -4.86 -14.33 27.26
C GLU A 47 -5.88 -14.25 26.11
N VAL A 48 -5.81 -13.19 25.30
CA VAL A 48 -6.58 -13.09 24.05
C VAL A 48 -5.89 -13.89 22.96
N LYS A 49 -6.59 -14.87 22.42
CA LYS A 49 -6.14 -15.74 21.33
C LYS A 49 -6.90 -15.42 20.05
N ARG A 50 -6.28 -15.73 18.91
CA ARG A 50 -6.85 -15.49 17.57
C ARG A 50 -6.93 -16.77 16.76
N PHE A 51 -7.94 -16.85 15.90
CA PHE A 51 -8.05 -17.89 14.87
C PHE A 51 -8.70 -17.31 13.61
N ARG A 52 -8.30 -17.82 12.45
CA ARG A 52 -8.91 -17.42 11.17
C ARG A 52 -10.30 -18.01 11.05
N ARG A 53 -11.24 -17.24 10.51
CA ARG A 53 -12.57 -17.69 10.11
C ARG A 53 -13.02 -16.99 8.82
N LEU A 54 -13.99 -17.58 8.14
CA LEU A 54 -14.71 -16.93 7.03
C LEU A 54 -15.72 -15.91 7.58
N THR A 55 -15.84 -14.79 6.90
CA THR A 55 -16.90 -13.79 7.12
C THR A 55 -18.19 -14.22 6.41
N ASP A 56 -19.26 -13.45 6.53
CA ASP A 56 -20.52 -13.71 5.81
C ASP A 56 -20.31 -13.82 4.30
N GLU A 57 -19.43 -12.99 3.72
CA GLU A 57 -19.07 -13.09 2.29
C GLU A 57 -18.26 -14.36 1.99
N GLY A 58 -17.33 -14.72 2.87
CA GLY A 58 -16.51 -15.92 2.73
C GLY A 58 -17.31 -17.22 2.86
N LEU A 59 -18.40 -17.23 3.62
CA LEU A 59 -19.28 -18.39 3.79
C LEU A 59 -19.98 -18.81 2.49
N ASN A 60 -19.99 -17.97 1.45
CA ASN A 60 -20.43 -18.40 0.12
C ASN A 60 -19.51 -19.46 -0.51
N TYR A 61 -18.27 -19.60 -0.02
CA TYR A 61 -17.25 -20.50 -0.56
C TYR A 61 -16.81 -21.58 0.43
N GLY A 62 -17.41 -21.63 1.63
CA GLY A 62 -17.02 -22.56 2.67
C GLY A 62 -17.80 -22.41 3.96
N ILE A 63 -17.31 -23.07 5.01
CA ILE A 63 -17.86 -23.04 6.36
C ILE A 63 -16.77 -22.79 7.38
N ASN A 64 -17.21 -22.33 8.55
CA ASN A 64 -16.40 -22.32 9.76
C ASN A 64 -16.68 -23.62 10.54
N GLU A 65 -15.89 -24.65 10.30
CA GLU A 65 -16.04 -25.94 10.98
C GLU A 65 -15.53 -25.84 12.43
N ALA A 66 -16.29 -26.33 13.39
CA ALA A 66 -15.88 -26.34 14.79
C ALA A 66 -14.62 -27.20 14.98
N SER A 67 -13.67 -26.69 15.75
CA SER A 67 -12.46 -27.44 16.08
C SER A 67 -12.80 -28.57 17.05
N SER A 68 -12.31 -29.77 16.76
CA SER A 68 -12.44 -30.92 17.67
C SER A 68 -11.90 -30.56 19.07
N GLY A 69 -12.77 -30.61 20.08
CA GLY A 69 -12.40 -30.34 21.48
C GLY A 69 -12.32 -28.86 21.88
N HIS A 70 -12.86 -27.92 21.09
CA HIS A 70 -12.94 -26.52 21.49
C HIS A 70 -14.22 -25.83 20.98
N ASP A 71 -15.12 -25.46 21.90
CA ASP A 71 -16.47 -24.96 21.58
C ASP A 71 -16.48 -23.61 20.84
N ILE A 72 -15.44 -22.80 21.03
CA ILE A 72 -15.38 -21.42 20.48
C ILE A 72 -14.60 -21.35 19.16
N LYS A 73 -13.65 -22.26 18.94
CA LYS A 73 -12.66 -22.11 17.87
C LYS A 73 -13.18 -22.82 16.62
N THR A 74 -13.20 -22.12 15.50
CA THR A 74 -13.52 -22.72 14.20
C THR A 74 -12.32 -22.68 13.26
N SER A 75 -12.41 -23.43 12.16
CA SER A 75 -11.45 -23.40 11.06
C SER A 75 -12.19 -23.35 9.72
N PRO A 76 -11.76 -22.51 8.77
CA PRO A 76 -12.30 -22.50 7.43
C PRO A 76 -12.15 -23.86 6.73
N ARG A 77 -13.25 -24.36 6.20
CA ARG A 77 -13.32 -25.47 5.25
C ARG A 77 -14.02 -24.95 4.01
N PHE A 78 -13.56 -25.33 2.83
CA PHE A 78 -14.01 -24.76 1.57
C PHE A 78 -14.85 -25.76 0.79
N TYR A 79 -15.94 -25.30 0.17
CA TYR A 79 -16.78 -26.15 -0.65
C TYR A 79 -16.04 -26.56 -1.91
N ILE A 80 -16.08 -27.86 -2.24
CA ILE A 80 -15.46 -28.39 -3.45
C ILE A 80 -16.09 -27.73 -4.69
N ASP A 81 -17.43 -27.65 -4.73
CA ASP A 81 -18.18 -27.18 -5.91
C ASP A 81 -17.93 -25.70 -6.24
N THR A 82 -17.71 -24.85 -5.24
CA THR A 82 -17.46 -23.41 -5.44
C THR A 82 -15.98 -23.05 -5.39
N PHE A 83 -15.08 -24.01 -5.17
CA PHE A 83 -13.65 -23.76 -5.08
C PHE A 83 -13.08 -23.10 -6.36
N PRO A 84 -13.43 -23.54 -7.60
CA PRO A 84 -12.98 -22.85 -8.80
C PRO A 84 -13.43 -21.39 -8.88
N ALA A 85 -14.64 -21.09 -8.38
CA ALA A 85 -15.16 -19.72 -8.31
C ALA A 85 -14.40 -18.86 -7.28
N LEU A 86 -14.06 -19.43 -6.12
CA LEU A 86 -13.21 -18.77 -5.13
C LEU A 86 -11.83 -18.44 -5.71
N VAL A 87 -11.19 -19.39 -6.39
CA VAL A 87 -9.88 -19.15 -7.03
C VAL A 87 -9.99 -18.05 -8.09
N SER A 88 -11.03 -18.07 -8.91
CA SER A 88 -11.28 -17.04 -9.92
C SER A 88 -11.44 -15.65 -9.30
N LEU A 89 -12.18 -15.55 -8.19
CA LEU A 89 -12.35 -14.30 -7.44
C LEU A 89 -11.00 -13.81 -6.88
N VAL A 90 -10.20 -14.70 -6.27
CA VAL A 90 -8.87 -14.36 -5.74
C VAL A 90 -7.94 -13.86 -6.85
N VAL A 91 -7.95 -14.50 -8.01
CA VAL A 91 -7.17 -14.05 -9.19
C VAL A 91 -7.63 -12.66 -9.63
N SER A 92 -8.93 -12.38 -9.65
CA SER A 92 -9.45 -11.05 -10.00
C SER A 92 -8.95 -9.96 -9.04
N TYR A 93 -8.86 -10.27 -7.74
CA TYR A 93 -8.30 -9.36 -6.76
C TYR A 93 -6.80 -9.13 -6.95
N LEU A 94 -6.03 -10.18 -7.26
CA LEU A 94 -4.61 -10.05 -7.58
C LEU A 94 -4.36 -9.25 -8.87
N GLN A 95 -5.22 -9.42 -9.88
CA GLN A 95 -5.20 -8.60 -11.11
C GLN A 95 -5.43 -7.13 -10.79
N LYS A 96 -6.45 -6.82 -9.98
CA LYS A 96 -6.72 -5.46 -9.50
C LYS A 96 -5.51 -4.86 -8.78
N GLU A 97 -4.86 -5.61 -7.88
CA GLU A 97 -3.64 -5.15 -7.21
C GLU A 97 -2.50 -4.89 -8.20
N SER A 98 -2.35 -5.74 -9.22
CA SER A 98 -1.35 -5.55 -10.28
C SER A 98 -1.60 -4.29 -11.10
N GLU A 99 -2.86 -4.04 -11.48
CA GLU A 99 -3.27 -2.85 -12.22
C GLU A 99 -3.00 -1.58 -11.40
N GLU A 100 -3.33 -1.57 -10.11
CA GLU A 100 -3.05 -0.46 -9.20
C GLU A 100 -1.54 -0.20 -9.09
N MET A 101 -0.72 -1.25 -8.98
CA MET A 101 0.74 -1.13 -8.96
C MET A 101 1.30 -0.59 -10.28
N GLN A 102 0.79 -1.05 -11.42
CA GLN A 102 1.19 -0.54 -12.74
C GLN A 102 0.77 0.92 -12.94
N LEU A 103 -0.45 1.29 -12.52
CA LEU A 103 -0.91 2.67 -12.57
C LEU A 103 0.01 3.57 -11.75
N GLN A 104 0.37 3.16 -10.54
CA GLN A 104 1.32 3.90 -9.70
C GLN A 104 2.70 4.01 -10.34
N ALA A 105 3.23 2.93 -10.93
CA ALA A 105 4.51 2.94 -11.62
C ALA A 105 4.52 3.81 -12.88
N SER A 106 3.38 3.92 -13.57
CA SER A 106 3.21 4.71 -14.79
C SER A 106 3.00 6.21 -14.56
N LYS A 107 2.71 6.63 -13.31
CA LYS A 107 2.55 8.06 -12.99
C LYS A 107 3.83 8.81 -13.36
N PRO A 108 3.71 9.94 -14.09
CA PRO A 108 4.88 10.74 -14.43
C PRO A 108 5.58 11.18 -13.15
N LYS A 109 6.91 11.09 -13.16
CA LYS A 109 7.79 11.65 -12.14
C LYS A 109 8.27 13.02 -12.65
N PRO A 110 7.51 14.11 -12.38
CA PRO A 110 7.74 15.41 -13.03
C PRO A 110 9.11 16.01 -12.72
N LEU A 111 9.77 15.55 -11.65
CA LEU A 111 11.08 16.02 -11.22
C LEU A 111 12.20 15.02 -11.50
N ALA A 112 11.93 13.94 -12.26
CA ALA A 112 12.90 12.87 -12.52
C ALA A 112 14.27 13.41 -12.96
N GLY A 113 15.30 13.16 -12.14
CA GLY A 113 16.69 13.53 -12.40
C GLY A 113 17.04 15.00 -12.20
N LYS A 114 16.09 15.85 -11.79
CA LYS A 114 16.32 17.28 -11.57
C LYS A 114 16.99 17.54 -10.22
N TYR A 115 18.07 18.32 -10.20
CA TYR A 115 18.72 18.79 -8.97
C TYR A 115 18.04 20.06 -8.45
N ILE A 116 17.40 19.97 -7.28
CA ILE A 116 16.53 21.01 -6.74
C ILE A 116 17.06 21.52 -5.41
N ALA A 117 17.35 22.82 -5.35
CA ALA A 117 17.76 23.48 -4.11
C ALA A 117 16.58 24.21 -3.46
N VAL A 118 16.41 24.07 -2.15
CA VAL A 118 15.27 24.64 -1.41
C VAL A 118 15.78 25.58 -0.31
N PHE A 119 15.32 26.82 -0.31
CA PHE A 119 15.70 27.84 0.68
C PHE A 119 14.47 28.58 1.21
N GLY A 120 14.56 29.08 2.45
CA GLY A 120 13.47 29.80 3.11
C GLY A 120 12.50 28.92 3.87
N SER A 121 11.46 29.54 4.40
CA SER A 121 10.31 28.88 5.05
C SER A 121 9.10 28.91 4.14
N PHE A 122 8.23 27.91 4.28
CA PHE A 122 7.01 27.76 3.48
C PHE A 122 5.82 27.71 4.42
N THR A 123 4.68 28.21 3.95
CA THR A 123 3.47 28.38 4.77
C THR A 123 2.70 27.07 4.92
N LEU A 124 2.69 26.24 3.87
CA LEU A 124 1.84 25.05 3.82
C LEU A 124 2.58 23.72 4.09
N ILE A 125 3.90 23.68 3.95
CA ILE A 125 4.69 22.45 4.03
C ILE A 125 6.04 22.70 4.72
N GLY A 126 6.51 21.77 5.56
CA GLY A 126 7.83 21.88 6.16
C GLY A 126 8.94 21.70 5.12
N ARG A 127 10.11 22.35 5.29
CA ARG A 127 11.25 22.18 4.33
C ARG A 127 11.66 20.71 4.17
N ASN A 128 11.71 19.94 5.26
CA ASN A 128 12.09 18.52 5.20
C ASN A 128 11.03 17.68 4.47
N GLU A 129 9.76 18.00 4.66
CA GLU A 129 8.66 17.33 3.98
C GLU A 129 8.65 17.66 2.49
N LEU A 130 8.87 18.93 2.12
CA LEU A 130 9.06 19.36 0.74
C LEU A 130 10.23 18.61 0.07
N ARG A 131 11.35 18.44 0.79
CA ARG A 131 12.48 17.64 0.30
C ARG A 131 12.10 16.17 0.07
N GLY A 132 11.34 15.56 0.97
CA GLY A 132 10.80 14.22 0.77
C GLY A 132 9.94 14.12 -0.48
N ARG A 133 9.04 15.09 -0.69
CA ARG A 133 8.19 15.13 -1.89
C ARG A 133 8.98 15.32 -3.19
N ILE A 134 10.05 16.10 -3.16
CA ILE A 134 10.96 16.24 -4.31
C ILE A 134 11.53 14.87 -4.69
N GLU A 135 11.99 14.09 -3.71
CA GLU A 135 12.54 12.74 -3.94
C GLU A 135 11.48 11.76 -4.43
N GLU A 136 10.27 11.78 -3.86
CA GLU A 136 9.13 10.96 -4.31
C GLU A 136 8.78 11.20 -5.79
N LEU A 137 8.86 12.46 -6.22
CA LEU A 137 8.62 12.89 -7.61
C LEU A 137 9.85 12.70 -8.53
N GLY A 138 10.91 12.05 -8.03
CA GLY A 138 12.11 11.67 -8.78
C GLY A 138 13.22 12.72 -8.82
N GLY A 139 13.07 13.83 -8.10
CA GLY A 139 14.07 14.87 -7.98
C GLY A 139 15.18 14.55 -6.99
N LEU A 140 16.27 15.30 -7.07
CA LEU A 140 17.45 15.17 -6.23
C LEU A 140 17.59 16.44 -5.39
N ASN A 141 17.63 16.29 -4.06
CA ASN A 141 17.80 17.43 -3.16
C ASN A 141 19.24 17.96 -3.22
N ALA A 142 19.40 19.20 -3.65
CA ALA A 142 20.66 19.92 -3.64
C ALA A 142 20.82 20.73 -2.34
N GLY A 143 21.97 20.57 -1.67
CA GLY A 143 22.31 21.35 -0.48
C GLY A 143 22.77 22.78 -0.76
N SER A 144 23.13 23.09 -2.02
CA SER A 144 23.58 24.41 -2.46
C SER A 144 23.24 24.65 -3.93
N ILE A 145 23.32 25.91 -4.36
CA ILE A 145 23.16 26.30 -5.77
C ILE A 145 24.52 26.12 -6.46
N SER A 146 24.54 25.26 -7.49
CA SER A 146 25.72 24.89 -8.29
C SER A 146 25.36 24.90 -9.78
N PRO A 147 26.34 24.79 -10.70
CA PRO A 147 26.05 24.66 -12.14
C PRO A 147 25.19 23.45 -12.53
N LYS A 148 25.07 22.45 -11.64
CA LYS A 148 24.22 21.27 -11.86
C LYS A 148 22.77 21.47 -11.38
N THR A 149 22.49 22.56 -10.67
CA THR A 149 21.17 22.82 -10.09
C THR A 149 20.19 23.20 -11.20
N ASP A 150 19.16 22.39 -11.42
CA ASP A 150 18.11 22.66 -12.40
C ASP A 150 17.09 23.68 -11.88
N ILE A 151 16.65 23.51 -10.63
CA ILE A 151 15.56 24.30 -10.02
C ILE A 151 16.00 24.83 -8.66
N VAL A 152 15.64 26.07 -8.36
CA VAL A 152 15.78 26.67 -7.03
C VAL A 152 14.41 27.15 -6.55
N ILE A 153 13.97 26.60 -5.42
CA ILE A 153 12.71 26.97 -4.78
C ILE A 153 13.01 27.93 -3.62
N PHE A 154 12.45 29.13 -3.69
CA PHE A 154 12.54 30.13 -2.64
C PHE A 154 11.19 30.27 -1.93
N GLY A 155 11.18 29.98 -0.63
CA GLY A 155 10.14 30.44 0.29
C GLY A 155 10.53 31.77 0.95
N ASP A 156 9.87 32.12 2.04
CA ASP A 156 10.11 33.36 2.77
C ASP A 156 11.56 33.50 3.26
N GLY A 157 12.08 34.73 3.23
CA GLY A 157 13.43 35.10 3.66
C GLY A 157 14.19 35.98 2.66
N ASP A 158 15.37 36.48 3.06
CA ASP A 158 16.26 37.19 2.14
C ASP A 158 17.13 36.20 1.35
N HIS A 159 16.88 36.13 0.04
CA HIS A 159 17.57 35.24 -0.88
C HIS A 159 18.31 35.97 -2.01
N ARG A 160 18.55 37.29 -1.90
CA ARG A 160 19.06 38.12 -3.01
C ARG A 160 20.32 37.55 -3.66
N GLU A 161 21.32 37.17 -2.85
CA GLU A 161 22.58 36.59 -3.36
C GLU A 161 22.36 35.23 -4.03
N ARG A 162 21.50 34.39 -3.43
CA ARG A 162 21.16 33.05 -3.96
C ARG A 162 20.36 33.16 -5.26
N TYR A 163 19.48 34.15 -5.38
CA TYR A 163 18.70 34.43 -6.58
C TYR A 163 19.61 34.83 -7.76
N GLN A 164 20.58 35.73 -7.53
CA GLN A 164 21.55 36.10 -8.56
C GLN A 164 22.42 34.91 -8.98
N LYS A 165 22.83 34.07 -8.01
CA LYS A 165 23.58 32.85 -8.29
C LYS A 165 22.77 31.83 -9.11
N ALA A 166 21.49 31.63 -8.78
CA ALA A 166 20.58 30.77 -9.54
C ALA A 166 20.44 31.24 -10.98
N LYS A 167 20.21 32.55 -11.19
CA LYS A 167 20.18 33.14 -12.54
C LYS A 167 21.49 32.97 -13.29
N GLY A 168 22.63 33.15 -12.62
CA GLY A 168 23.95 32.99 -13.23
C GLY A 168 24.23 31.57 -13.73
N TYR A 169 23.61 30.55 -13.12
CA TYR A 169 23.68 29.16 -13.58
C TYR A 169 22.49 28.74 -14.45
N ASN A 170 21.61 29.67 -14.81
CA ASN A 170 20.42 29.43 -15.60
C ASN A 170 19.48 28.37 -14.97
N ALA A 171 19.44 28.31 -13.64
CA ALA A 171 18.50 27.48 -12.90
C ALA A 171 17.10 28.12 -12.95
N GLU A 172 16.07 27.30 -13.10
CA GLU A 172 14.69 27.72 -13.00
C GLU A 172 14.38 28.13 -11.55
N ILE A 173 13.67 29.23 -11.36
CA ILE A 173 13.37 29.76 -10.02
C ILE A 173 11.88 29.62 -9.76
N TRP A 174 11.52 28.93 -8.69
CA TRP A 174 10.14 28.74 -8.24
C TRP A 174 9.87 29.50 -6.96
N ASP A 175 8.69 30.10 -6.90
CA ASP A 175 8.08 30.57 -5.66
C ASP A 175 7.19 29.47 -5.05
N GLU A 176 6.58 29.78 -3.89
CA GLU A 176 5.70 28.84 -3.20
C GLU A 176 4.48 28.44 -4.05
N VAL A 177 3.92 29.36 -4.85
CA VAL A 177 2.77 29.07 -5.72
C VAL A 177 3.14 28.01 -6.76
N ARG A 178 4.25 28.21 -7.48
CA ARG A 178 4.71 27.26 -8.49
C ARG A 178 5.11 25.92 -7.88
N MET A 179 5.74 25.95 -6.69
CA MET A 179 6.04 24.74 -5.93
C MET A 179 4.76 23.95 -5.62
N ILE A 180 3.69 24.60 -5.16
CA ILE A 180 2.42 23.93 -4.86
C ILE A 180 1.78 23.34 -6.12
N GLU A 181 1.81 24.03 -7.26
CA GLU A 181 1.25 23.51 -8.51
C GLU A 181 1.90 22.20 -8.97
N VAL A 182 3.23 22.11 -8.84
CA VAL A 182 4.01 21.00 -9.41
C VAL A 182 4.26 19.88 -8.39
N ILE A 183 4.55 20.25 -7.15
CA ILE A 183 4.89 19.31 -6.07
C ILE A 183 3.66 18.96 -5.25
N GLY A 184 2.71 19.89 -5.11
CA GLY A 184 1.55 19.77 -4.24
C GLY A 184 1.89 19.98 -2.77
N VAL A 185 0.87 19.97 -1.93
CA VAL A 185 0.98 19.90 -0.46
C VAL A 185 0.20 18.68 0.06
N PRO A 186 0.61 18.06 1.18
CA PRO A 186 -0.17 16.99 1.79
C PRO A 186 -1.52 17.51 2.27
N SER A 187 -2.56 16.69 2.10
CA SER A 187 -3.83 16.90 2.79
C SER A 187 -3.60 16.65 4.28
N ARG A 188 -3.81 17.68 5.12
CA ARG A 188 -3.80 17.54 6.58
C ARG A 188 -4.97 16.71 7.07
#